data_AF-A0A7N5PAD7-F1
#
_entry.id   AF-A0A7N5PAD7-F1
#
_cell.length_a   1.000
_cell.length_b   1.000
_cell.length_c   1.000
_cell.angle_alpha   90.00
_cell.angle_beta   90.00
_cell.angle_gamma   90.00
#
_symmetry.space_group_name_H-M   'P 1'
#
loop_
_entity.id
_entity.type
_entity.pdbx_description
1 polymer ?
#
loop_
_entity_poly.entity_id
_entity_poly.type
_entity_poly.pdbx_seq_one_letter_code
_entity_poly.pdbx_strand_id
1 'polypeptide(L)'
;MGNTLGLAPMGALPRRSPRREEPLPNPGSFDELHRLCKDVFPAQMEGVKLVVNKVLSSHFQVAHTVHMSALGLPGYHLHAAYAGDWQLSPTETQQAKFLTWQFDGEYRGDDYTATLTLGNPDLIGESVIMVAHFLQSLTHRLVLGGELVYHRRPGEEGAILTLAGKYSAVHWVATLNVGSGGAHASYYHRANEQVQVGVEFEANTRLQDTTFSFGYHLTLPQANMVFRGLVDSNWCVGAVLEKKMPPLPVTLALGAFLNHWRNRFHCGFSITVG
;
A
#
# COMPACT_ATOMS: atom_id res chain seq x y z
N MET A 1 61.84 -51.25 -37.39
CA MET A 1 61.09 -50.63 -38.50
C MET A 1 59.68 -50.37 -38.03
N GLY A 2 59.25 -49.11 -38.07
CA GLY A 2 57.85 -48.63 -38.09
C GLY A 2 56.92 -49.04 -36.94
N ASN A 3 56.51 -48.07 -36.12
CA ASN A 3 55.08 -47.86 -35.89
C ASN A 3 54.77 -46.42 -35.41
N THR A 4 54.28 -45.66 -36.40
CA THR A 4 53.33 -44.55 -36.41
C THR A 4 52.88 -43.90 -35.09
N LEU A 5 53.14 -42.59 -35.04
CA LEU A 5 52.48 -41.56 -34.23
C LEU A 5 50.95 -41.62 -34.34
N GLY A 6 50.26 -41.69 -33.20
CA GLY A 6 48.85 -41.33 -33.06
C GLY A 6 48.73 -40.13 -32.11
N LEU A 7 48.40 -38.95 -32.65
CA LEU A 7 48.08 -37.76 -31.86
C LEU A 7 46.82 -37.98 -31.02
N ALA A 8 46.91 -37.71 -29.71
CA ALA A 8 45.73 -37.58 -28.85
C ALA A 8 44.97 -36.29 -29.20
N PRO A 9 43.62 -36.31 -29.27
CA PRO A 9 42.85 -35.10 -29.55
C PRO A 9 42.92 -34.14 -28.36
N MET A 10 43.13 -32.85 -28.69
CA MET A 10 43.05 -31.72 -27.77
C MET A 10 41.74 -31.75 -26.99
N GLY A 11 41.83 -31.79 -25.66
CA GLY A 11 40.67 -31.73 -24.77
C GLY A 11 39.84 -30.48 -25.04
N ALA A 12 38.58 -30.67 -25.44
CA ALA A 12 37.61 -29.60 -25.51
C ALA A 12 37.31 -29.11 -24.08
N LEU A 13 37.56 -27.82 -23.82
CA LEU A 13 37.12 -27.15 -22.60
C LEU A 13 35.60 -27.31 -22.44
N PRO A 14 35.09 -27.59 -21.23
CA PRO A 14 33.65 -27.71 -21.02
C PRO A 14 33.01 -26.35 -21.30
N ARG A 15 32.12 -26.31 -22.29
CA ARG A 15 31.21 -25.18 -22.53
C ARG A 15 30.43 -24.94 -21.23
N ARG A 16 30.64 -23.78 -20.59
CA ARG A 16 29.75 -23.29 -19.53
C ARG A 16 28.33 -23.31 -20.10
N SER A 17 27.47 -24.13 -19.52
CA SER A 17 26.03 -23.99 -19.71
C SER A 17 25.64 -22.56 -19.34
N PRO A 18 24.73 -21.90 -20.10
CA PRO A 18 24.14 -20.66 -19.62
C PRO A 18 23.53 -20.98 -18.26
N ARG A 19 23.96 -20.27 -17.21
CA ARG A 19 23.33 -20.36 -15.90
C ARG A 19 21.84 -20.15 -16.15
N ARG A 20 21.02 -21.11 -15.78
CA ARG A 20 19.56 -20.99 -15.78
C ARG A 20 19.26 -19.76 -14.92
N GLU A 21 19.01 -18.62 -15.56
CA GLU A 21 18.64 -17.39 -14.85
C GLU A 21 17.40 -17.75 -14.04
N GLU A 22 17.50 -17.64 -12.71
CA GLU A 22 16.34 -17.82 -11.86
C GLU A 22 15.31 -16.78 -12.28
N PRO A 23 14.06 -17.16 -12.54
CA PRO A 23 13.05 -16.22 -12.96
C PRO A 23 12.92 -15.11 -11.92
N LEU A 24 12.90 -13.87 -12.40
CA LEU A 24 12.76 -12.72 -11.52
C LEU A 24 11.41 -12.78 -10.81
N PRO A 25 11.33 -12.38 -9.54
CA PRO A 25 10.07 -12.37 -8.82
C PRO A 25 9.16 -11.27 -9.36
N ASN A 26 7.85 -11.53 -9.38
CA ASN A 26 6.86 -10.53 -9.74
C ASN A 26 6.96 -9.33 -8.77
N PRO A 27 6.93 -8.09 -9.30
CA PRO A 27 7.12 -6.88 -8.50
C PRO A 27 5.96 -6.53 -7.55
N GLY A 28 4.79 -7.16 -7.65
CA GLY A 28 3.55 -6.77 -6.99
C GLY A 28 2.79 -5.69 -7.77
N SER A 29 1.74 -5.14 -7.17
CA SER A 29 0.99 -4.01 -7.74
C SER A 29 1.61 -2.65 -7.37
N PHE A 30 1.26 -1.61 -8.12
CA PHE A 30 1.77 -0.26 -7.88
C PHE A 30 1.30 0.32 -6.54
N ASP A 31 0.06 0.06 -6.14
CA ASP A 31 -0.51 0.51 -4.86
C ASP A 31 0.22 -0.08 -3.64
N GLU A 32 0.84 -1.26 -3.82
CA GLU A 32 1.59 -1.93 -2.76
C GLU A 32 2.98 -1.35 -2.53
N LEU A 33 3.45 -0.46 -3.40
CA LEU A 33 4.82 0.06 -3.37
C LEU A 33 5.15 0.74 -2.03
N HIS A 34 4.23 1.56 -1.52
CA HIS A 34 4.39 2.25 -0.24
C HIS A 34 3.66 1.56 0.92
N ARG A 35 2.91 0.48 0.67
CA ARG A 35 2.03 -0.16 1.66
C ARG A 35 2.79 -0.60 2.90
N LEU A 36 3.96 -1.22 2.72
CA LEU A 36 4.78 -1.68 3.85
C LEU A 36 5.18 -0.55 4.81
N CYS A 37 5.48 0.64 4.29
CA CYS A 37 5.79 1.80 5.11
C CYS A 37 4.51 2.38 5.73
N LYS A 38 3.45 2.52 4.94
CA LYS A 38 2.14 3.04 5.38
C LYS A 38 1.53 2.22 6.52
N ASP A 39 1.68 0.89 6.50
CA ASP A 39 1.14 -0.01 7.52
C ASP A 39 1.82 0.15 8.90
N VAL A 40 3.03 0.73 8.96
CA VAL A 40 3.72 1.02 10.22
C VAL A 40 3.04 2.18 10.96
N PHE A 41 2.47 3.13 10.23
CA PHE A 41 1.89 4.33 10.81
C PHE A 41 0.56 4.03 11.52
N PRO A 42 0.27 4.74 12.62
CA PRO A 42 -1.02 4.66 13.30
C PRO A 42 -2.12 5.31 12.45
N ALA A 43 -3.27 4.63 12.35
CA ALA A 43 -4.46 5.22 11.74
C ALA A 43 -5.01 6.32 12.64
N GLN A 44 -5.27 7.50 12.07
CA GLN A 44 -5.94 8.57 12.81
C GLN A 44 -7.33 8.11 13.22
N MET A 45 -7.63 8.27 14.51
CA MET A 45 -8.92 7.91 15.08
C MET A 45 -9.43 9.08 15.92
N GLU A 46 -10.71 9.38 15.74
CA GLU A 46 -11.41 10.48 16.39
C GLU A 46 -12.75 9.96 16.89
N GLY A 47 -13.09 10.31 18.14
CA GLY A 47 -14.36 9.89 18.73
C GLY A 47 -14.42 8.39 19.03
N VAL A 48 -15.60 7.80 18.83
CA VAL A 48 -15.90 6.41 19.19
C VAL A 48 -16.26 5.62 17.95
N LYS A 49 -15.53 4.54 17.68
CA LYS A 49 -15.85 3.62 16.58
C LYS A 49 -16.12 2.22 17.12
N LEU A 50 -17.35 1.73 17.00
CA LEU A 50 -17.71 0.35 17.29
C LEU A 50 -17.82 -0.41 15.97
N VAL A 51 -17.04 -1.48 15.82
CA VAL A 51 -17.10 -2.38 14.68
C VAL A 51 -17.49 -3.76 15.17
N VAL A 52 -18.58 -4.31 14.64
CA VAL A 52 -19.03 -5.69 14.92
C VAL A 52 -18.97 -6.47 13.63
N ASN A 53 -18.01 -7.37 13.53
CA ASN A 53 -17.83 -8.25 12.39
C ASN A 53 -18.40 -9.62 12.74
N LYS A 54 -19.25 -10.13 11.85
CA LYS A 54 -19.83 -11.46 11.97
C LYS A 54 -19.60 -12.23 10.69
N VAL A 55 -18.82 -13.30 10.80
CA VAL A 55 -18.65 -14.27 9.73
C VAL A 55 -19.84 -15.23 9.77
N LEU A 56 -20.64 -15.24 8.71
CA LEU A 56 -21.84 -16.07 8.62
C LEU A 56 -21.57 -17.37 7.83
N SER A 57 -20.67 -17.32 6.86
CA SER A 57 -20.18 -18.50 6.13
C SER A 57 -18.74 -18.25 5.62
N SER A 58 -18.14 -19.25 4.99
CA SER A 58 -16.81 -19.11 4.35
C SER A 58 -16.78 -18.05 3.25
N HIS A 59 -17.93 -17.73 2.65
CA HIS A 59 -18.06 -16.80 1.53
C HIS A 59 -18.76 -15.50 1.93
N PHE A 60 -19.35 -15.41 3.12
CA PHE A 60 -20.20 -14.29 3.50
C PHE A 60 -19.88 -13.75 4.89
N GLN A 61 -19.55 -12.46 4.93
CA GLN A 61 -19.27 -11.72 6.15
C GLN A 61 -20.07 -10.42 6.19
N VAL A 62 -20.55 -10.07 7.38
CA VAL A 62 -21.30 -8.84 7.62
C VAL A 62 -20.62 -8.07 8.73
N ALA A 63 -20.38 -6.79 8.49
CA ALA A 63 -19.71 -5.86 9.39
C ALA A 63 -20.63 -4.65 9.67
N HIS A 64 -20.91 -4.41 10.94
CA HIS A 64 -21.65 -3.25 11.41
C HIS A 64 -20.66 -2.25 11.99
N THR A 65 -20.57 -1.05 11.41
CA THR A 65 -19.71 0.03 11.90
C THR A 65 -20.58 1.18 12.40
N VAL A 66 -20.52 1.46 13.70
CA VAL A 66 -21.08 2.66 14.31
C VAL A 66 -19.93 3.62 14.57
N HIS A 67 -20.00 4.82 14.00
CA HIS A 67 -19.03 5.87 14.21
C HIS A 67 -19.71 7.06 14.87
N MET A 68 -19.20 7.48 16.02
CA MET A 68 -19.63 8.68 16.73
C MET A 68 -18.43 9.62 16.80
N SER A 69 -18.44 10.70 16.02
CA SER A 69 -17.41 11.73 16.11
C SER A 69 -17.85 12.85 17.05
N ALA A 70 -16.87 13.52 17.66
CA ALA A 70 -17.11 14.73 18.46
C ALA A 70 -17.24 16.00 17.58
N LEU A 71 -16.74 15.96 16.34
CA LEU A 71 -16.70 17.09 15.40
C LEU A 71 -17.59 16.88 14.15
N GLY A 72 -17.92 15.62 13.83
CA GLY A 72 -18.73 15.24 12.68
C GLY A 72 -20.06 14.60 13.07
N LEU A 73 -20.87 14.27 12.06
CA LEU A 73 -22.15 13.59 12.28
C LEU A 73 -21.92 12.12 12.69
N PRO A 74 -22.69 11.59 13.65
CA PRO A 74 -22.70 10.17 13.90
C PRO A 74 -23.24 9.42 12.68
N GLY A 75 -22.60 8.31 12.35
CA GLY A 75 -22.91 7.51 11.16
C GLY A 75 -22.96 6.04 11.50
N TYR A 76 -23.89 5.33 10.86
CA TYR A 76 -23.94 3.88 10.88
C TYR A 76 -23.75 3.35 9.46
N HIS A 77 -22.75 2.49 9.30
CA HIS A 77 -22.40 1.85 8.04
C HIS A 77 -22.55 0.34 8.19
N LEU A 78 -23.42 -0.24 7.37
CA LEU A 78 -23.52 -1.69 7.21
C LEU A 78 -22.69 -2.08 5.98
N HIS A 79 -21.71 -2.95 6.18
CA HIS A 79 -20.90 -3.52 5.12
C HIS A 79 -21.16 -5.02 5.04
N ALA A 80 -21.55 -5.51 3.87
CA ALA A 80 -21.71 -6.93 3.60
C ALA A 80 -20.76 -7.30 2.46
N ALA A 81 -19.89 -8.27 2.70
CA ALA A 81 -18.98 -8.77 1.69
C ALA A 81 -19.28 -10.24 1.38
N TYR A 82 -19.42 -10.52 0.09
CA TYR A 82 -19.54 -11.86 -0.45
C TYR A 82 -18.30 -12.13 -1.31
N ALA A 83 -17.56 -13.19 -0.99
CA ALA A 83 -16.43 -13.67 -1.76
C ALA A 83 -16.88 -14.90 -2.56
N GLY A 84 -17.02 -14.76 -3.88
CA GLY A 84 -17.19 -15.88 -4.81
C GLY A 84 -15.88 -16.25 -5.50
N ASP A 85 -15.90 -17.31 -6.30
CA ASP A 85 -14.70 -17.79 -7.04
C ASP A 85 -14.19 -16.79 -8.10
N TRP A 86 -15.04 -15.87 -8.54
CA TRP A 86 -14.71 -14.79 -9.47
C TRP A 86 -14.97 -13.44 -8.81
N GLN A 87 -13.91 -12.67 -8.58
CA GLN A 87 -13.99 -11.32 -8.03
C GLN A 87 -13.73 -10.31 -9.15
N LEU A 88 -14.81 -9.73 -9.69
CA LEU A 88 -14.74 -8.52 -10.49
C LEU A 88 -14.49 -7.34 -9.55
N SER A 89 -13.63 -6.40 -9.95
CA SER A 89 -13.09 -5.28 -9.14
C SER A 89 -14.12 -4.57 -8.25
N PRO A 90 -13.72 -4.03 -7.07
CA PRO A 90 -14.64 -3.43 -6.12
C PRO A 90 -15.37 -2.22 -6.72
N THR A 91 -16.70 -2.25 -6.71
CA THR A 91 -17.54 -1.10 -7.06
C THR A 91 -17.98 -0.41 -5.78
N GLU A 92 -17.59 0.85 -5.57
CA GLU A 92 -18.07 1.66 -4.44
C GLU A 92 -19.27 2.51 -4.89
N THR A 93 -20.37 2.44 -4.15
CA THR A 93 -21.58 3.24 -4.41
C THR A 93 -21.96 3.98 -3.13
N GLN A 94 -21.98 5.31 -3.18
CA GLN A 94 -22.38 6.15 -2.05
C GLN A 94 -23.68 6.91 -2.39
N GLN A 95 -24.75 6.59 -1.65
CA GLN A 95 -26.08 7.22 -1.62
C GLN A 95 -26.60 7.95 -2.89
N ALA A 96 -27.61 7.35 -3.52
CA ALA A 96 -28.64 7.95 -4.39
C ALA A 96 -28.22 8.74 -5.64
N LYS A 97 -26.93 8.90 -5.92
CA LYS A 97 -26.39 9.27 -7.24
C LYS A 97 -25.28 8.28 -7.63
N PHE A 98 -25.32 7.80 -8.87
CA PHE A 98 -24.15 7.17 -9.49
C PHE A 98 -23.08 8.25 -9.72
N LEU A 99 -22.30 8.55 -8.69
CA LEU A 99 -21.40 9.71 -8.69
C LEU A 99 -20.10 9.42 -9.46
N THR A 100 -19.59 8.19 -9.37
CA THR A 100 -18.33 7.78 -9.99
C THR A 100 -18.37 6.28 -10.30
N TRP A 101 -17.99 5.90 -11.51
CA TRP A 101 -17.71 4.51 -11.87
C TRP A 101 -16.22 4.36 -12.07
N GLN A 102 -15.60 3.35 -11.48
CA GLN A 102 -14.19 3.05 -11.66
C GLN A 102 -14.05 1.62 -12.17
N PHE A 103 -13.34 1.44 -13.27
CA PHE A 103 -12.93 0.14 -13.78
C PHE A 103 -11.46 -0.02 -13.56
N ASP A 104 -11.04 -1.14 -12.97
CA ASP A 104 -9.64 -1.47 -12.79
C ASP A 104 -9.33 -2.81 -13.44
N GLY A 105 -8.27 -2.85 -14.24
CA GLY A 105 -7.76 -4.04 -14.88
C GLY A 105 -6.31 -4.25 -14.52
N GLU A 106 -6.03 -5.29 -13.74
CA GLU A 106 -4.67 -5.68 -13.38
C GLU A 106 -4.24 -6.93 -14.15
N TYR A 107 -3.05 -6.85 -14.75
CA TYR A 107 -2.38 -7.96 -15.41
C TYR A 107 -1.01 -8.21 -14.76
N ARG A 108 -0.86 -9.38 -14.12
CA ARG A 108 0.38 -9.83 -13.49
C ARG A 108 1.07 -10.87 -14.40
N GLY A 109 2.23 -10.50 -14.93
CA GLY A 109 3.16 -11.41 -15.59
C GLY A 109 4.15 -12.04 -14.61
N ASP A 110 5.19 -12.69 -15.11
CA ASP A 110 6.22 -13.30 -14.26
C ASP A 110 7.17 -12.25 -13.65
N ASP A 111 7.65 -11.30 -14.47
CA ASP A 111 8.61 -10.26 -14.11
C ASP A 111 8.05 -8.83 -14.16
N TYR A 112 6.79 -8.66 -14.60
CA TYR A 112 6.13 -7.36 -14.69
C TYR A 112 4.67 -7.39 -14.21
N THR A 113 4.16 -6.22 -13.86
CA THR A 113 2.75 -5.99 -13.53
C THR A 113 2.29 -4.72 -14.22
N ALA A 114 1.17 -4.80 -14.93
CA ALA A 114 0.53 -3.66 -15.57
C ALA A 114 -0.89 -3.49 -15.01
N THR A 115 -1.25 -2.27 -14.65
CA THR A 115 -2.62 -1.93 -14.19
C THR A 115 -3.16 -0.80 -15.05
N LEU A 116 -4.44 -0.88 -15.36
CA LEU A 116 -5.17 0.16 -16.07
C LEU A 116 -6.46 0.47 -15.31
N THR A 117 -6.55 1.69 -14.79
CA THR A 117 -7.71 2.19 -14.08
C THR A 117 -8.40 3.28 -14.90
N LEU A 118 -9.70 3.13 -15.15
CA LEU A 118 -10.55 4.12 -15.78
C LEU A 118 -11.53 4.66 -14.74
N GLY A 119 -11.34 5.91 -14.35
CA GLY A 119 -12.16 6.62 -13.37
C GLY A 119 -13.12 7.61 -14.03
N ASN A 120 -14.40 7.47 -13.69
CA ASN A 120 -15.49 8.35 -14.06
C ASN A 120 -15.55 8.71 -15.57
N PRO A 121 -15.64 7.72 -16.48
CA PRO A 121 -15.79 8.00 -17.90
C PRO A 121 -17.18 8.58 -18.18
N ASP A 122 -17.25 9.86 -18.54
CA ASP A 122 -18.47 10.51 -19.03
C ASP A 122 -18.34 10.79 -20.53
N LEU A 123 -19.06 10.02 -21.35
CA LEU A 123 -19.09 10.19 -22.81
C LEU A 123 -19.77 11.51 -23.23
N ILE A 124 -20.64 12.09 -22.40
CA ILE A 124 -21.40 13.30 -22.73
C ILE A 124 -20.61 14.55 -22.35
N GLY A 125 -19.96 14.54 -21.18
CA GLY A 125 -19.10 15.61 -20.70
C GLY A 125 -17.66 15.57 -21.22
N GLU A 126 -17.31 14.65 -22.14
CA GLU A 126 -15.94 14.37 -22.61
C GLU A 126 -14.90 14.30 -21.49
N SER A 127 -15.30 13.83 -20.30
CA SER A 127 -14.44 13.78 -19.13
C SER A 127 -14.04 12.35 -18.81
N VAL A 128 -12.73 12.12 -18.69
CA VAL A 128 -12.20 10.80 -18.35
C VAL A 128 -10.92 10.94 -17.56
N ILE A 129 -10.77 10.10 -16.54
CA ILE A 129 -9.51 9.91 -15.84
C ILE A 129 -9.03 8.50 -16.18
N MET A 130 -7.84 8.40 -16.75
CA MET A 130 -7.17 7.15 -17.05
C MET A 130 -5.85 7.13 -16.28
N VAL A 131 -5.62 6.06 -15.53
CA VAL A 131 -4.39 5.82 -14.80
C VAL A 131 -3.81 4.52 -15.32
N ALA A 132 -2.58 4.55 -15.81
CA ALA A 132 -1.87 3.36 -16.21
C ALA A 132 -0.62 3.21 -15.36
N HIS A 133 -0.44 2.06 -14.71
CA HIS A 133 0.81 1.73 -14.03
C HIS A 133 1.51 0.57 -14.74
N PHE A 134 2.84 0.65 -14.74
CA PHE A 134 3.68 -0.42 -15.24
C PHE A 134 4.87 -0.57 -14.30
N LEU A 135 5.06 -1.76 -13.73
CA LEU A 135 6.21 -2.11 -12.91
C LEU A 135 6.91 -3.33 -13.49
N GLN A 136 8.23 -3.27 -13.53
CA GLN A 136 9.07 -4.37 -14.00
C GLN A 136 10.21 -4.63 -13.01
N SER A 137 10.42 -5.90 -12.70
CA SER A 137 11.55 -6.39 -11.93
C SER A 137 12.78 -6.44 -12.83
N LEU A 138 13.80 -5.63 -12.54
CA LEU A 138 15.06 -5.62 -13.30
C LEU A 138 16.11 -6.55 -12.68
N THR A 139 16.04 -6.72 -11.35
CA THR A 139 16.88 -7.66 -10.60
C THR A 139 16.04 -8.23 -9.45
N HIS A 140 16.52 -9.28 -8.78
CA HIS A 140 15.84 -9.86 -7.61
C HIS A 140 15.57 -8.87 -6.45
N ARG A 141 16.15 -7.66 -6.50
CA ARG A 141 16.00 -6.63 -5.46
C ARG A 141 15.48 -5.29 -5.99
N LEU A 142 15.67 -5.01 -7.28
CA LEU A 142 15.32 -3.71 -7.88
C LEU A 142 14.14 -3.86 -8.83
N VAL A 143 13.09 -3.10 -8.55
CA VAL A 143 11.91 -2.92 -9.37
C VAL A 143 11.86 -1.47 -9.80
N LEU A 144 11.66 -1.22 -11.09
CA LEU A 144 11.40 0.11 -11.63
C LEU A 144 10.06 0.10 -12.37
N GLY A 145 9.47 1.28 -12.49
CA GLY A 145 8.24 1.44 -13.22
C GLY A 145 7.82 2.89 -13.38
N GLY A 146 6.59 3.06 -13.80
CA GLY A 146 6.00 4.37 -13.94
C GLY A 146 4.49 4.33 -13.86
N GLU A 147 3.95 5.49 -13.56
CA GLU A 147 2.53 5.80 -13.52
C GLU A 147 2.28 6.94 -14.51
N LEU A 148 1.30 6.74 -15.39
CA LEU A 148 0.77 7.78 -16.27
C LEU A 148 -0.67 8.07 -15.88
N VAL A 149 -0.89 9.26 -15.34
CA VAL A 149 -2.24 9.77 -15.06
C VAL A 149 -2.61 10.74 -16.17
N TYR A 150 -3.58 10.34 -16.99
CA TYR A 150 -4.18 11.19 -18.01
C TYR A 150 -5.56 11.60 -17.54
N HIS A 151 -5.80 12.91 -17.44
CA HIS A 151 -7.13 13.43 -17.17
C HIS A 151 -7.52 14.42 -18.26
N ARG A 152 -8.73 14.23 -18.79
CA ARG A 152 -9.37 15.11 -19.76
C ARG A 152 -10.63 15.65 -19.11
N ARG A 153 -10.77 16.97 -19.09
CA ARG A 153 -12.00 17.68 -18.73
C ARG A 153 -12.27 18.76 -19.79
N PRO A 154 -13.51 19.24 -19.95
CA PRO A 154 -13.81 20.32 -20.86
C PRO A 154 -12.93 21.55 -20.58
N GLY A 155 -12.01 21.85 -21.50
CA GLY A 155 -11.08 22.99 -21.39
C GLY A 155 -9.79 22.75 -20.59
N GLU A 156 -9.58 21.56 -20.03
CA GLU A 156 -8.35 21.21 -19.30
C GLU A 156 -7.90 19.78 -19.66
N GLU A 157 -6.72 19.69 -20.26
CA GLU A 157 -6.05 18.42 -20.57
C GLU A 157 -4.73 18.36 -19.81
N GLY A 158 -4.48 17.27 -19.11
CA GLY A 158 -3.25 17.08 -18.37
C GLY A 158 -2.79 15.63 -18.36
N ALA A 159 -1.49 15.44 -18.60
CA ALA A 159 -0.80 14.18 -18.41
C ALA A 159 0.27 14.36 -17.33
N ILE A 160 0.24 13.51 -16.32
CA ILE A 160 1.24 13.46 -15.27
C ILE A 160 1.96 12.13 -15.39
N LEU A 161 3.26 12.18 -15.61
CA LEU A 161 4.13 11.02 -15.58
C LEU A 161 4.88 11.01 -14.24
N THR A 162 4.79 9.89 -13.55
CA THR A 162 5.50 9.61 -12.30
C THR A 162 6.38 8.40 -12.54
N LEU A 163 7.66 8.49 -12.22
CA LEU A 163 8.58 7.36 -12.20
C LEU A 163 8.57 6.75 -10.80
N ALA A 164 8.58 5.44 -10.73
CA ALA A 164 8.58 4.69 -9.47
C ALA A 164 9.77 3.74 -9.41
N GLY A 165 10.36 3.61 -8.23
CA GLY A 165 11.43 2.66 -7.96
C GLY A 165 11.24 2.02 -6.59
N LYS A 166 11.52 0.71 -6.51
CA LYS A 166 11.57 -0.04 -5.25
C LYS A 166 12.84 -0.86 -5.18
N TYR A 167 13.51 -0.76 -4.05
CA TYR A 167 14.66 -1.57 -3.69
C TYR A 167 14.34 -2.39 -2.45
N SER A 168 14.27 -3.72 -2.61
CA SER A 168 13.99 -4.68 -1.56
C SER A 168 15.28 -5.37 -1.11
N ALA A 169 15.70 -5.11 0.12
CA ALA A 169 16.75 -5.85 0.80
C ALA A 169 16.16 -6.86 1.80
N VAL A 170 17.01 -7.61 2.50
CA VAL A 170 16.59 -8.67 3.43
C VAL A 170 15.80 -8.11 4.64
N HIS A 171 16.21 -6.95 5.16
CA HIS A 171 15.63 -6.36 6.37
C HIS A 171 14.97 -4.99 6.13
N TRP A 172 15.13 -4.42 4.94
CA TRP A 172 14.62 -3.09 4.62
C TRP A 172 14.16 -2.98 3.18
N VAL A 173 13.22 -2.07 2.94
CA VAL A 173 12.67 -1.77 1.63
C VAL A 173 12.63 -0.26 1.47
N ALA A 174 13.23 0.25 0.41
CA ALA A 174 13.16 1.66 0.06
C ALA A 174 12.36 1.82 -1.23
N THR A 175 11.47 2.80 -1.27
CA THR A 175 10.71 3.14 -2.47
C THR A 175 10.74 4.64 -2.73
N LEU A 176 10.65 5.01 -4.00
CA LEU A 176 10.76 6.37 -4.47
C LEU A 176 9.86 6.56 -5.67
N ASN A 177 8.95 7.53 -5.57
CA ASN A 177 8.10 8.00 -6.65
C ASN A 177 8.45 9.45 -6.94
N VAL A 178 8.74 9.79 -8.19
CA VAL A 178 9.08 11.16 -8.60
C VAL A 178 8.34 11.48 -9.88
N GLY A 179 7.54 12.53 -9.86
CA GLY A 179 6.81 13.01 -11.02
C GLY A 179 6.74 14.52 -11.08
N SER A 180 6.05 15.07 -12.07
CA SER A 180 5.87 16.52 -12.19
C SER A 180 5.10 17.13 -11.01
N GLY A 181 4.23 16.34 -10.35
CA GLY A 181 3.44 16.78 -9.20
C GLY A 181 4.19 16.82 -7.87
N GLY A 182 5.33 16.12 -7.75
CA GLY A 182 6.03 15.96 -6.48
C GLY A 182 6.92 14.72 -6.42
N ALA A 183 7.51 14.50 -5.26
CA ALA A 183 8.28 13.32 -4.93
C ALA A 183 7.76 12.68 -3.64
N HIS A 184 7.70 11.36 -3.61
CA HIS A 184 7.30 10.59 -2.45
C HIS A 184 8.30 9.46 -2.23
N ALA A 185 9.03 9.51 -1.14
CA ALA A 185 10.01 8.51 -0.77
C ALA A 185 9.54 7.81 0.51
N SER A 186 9.68 6.48 0.57
CA SER A 186 9.41 5.74 1.78
C SER A 186 10.49 4.72 2.07
N TYR A 187 10.81 4.54 3.35
CA TYR A 187 11.82 3.62 3.83
C TYR A 187 11.25 2.80 4.97
N TYR A 188 11.09 1.51 4.73
CA TYR A 188 10.66 0.52 5.69
C TYR A 188 11.85 -0.29 6.18
N HIS A 189 11.96 -0.48 7.49
CA HIS A 189 13.00 -1.30 8.09
C HIS A 189 12.42 -2.19 9.20
N ARG A 190 12.62 -3.49 9.06
CA ARG A 190 12.25 -4.48 10.07
C ARG A 190 13.47 -4.78 10.93
N ALA A 191 13.56 -4.08 12.06
CA ALA A 191 14.65 -4.25 13.01
C ALA A 191 14.60 -5.61 13.71
N ASN A 192 13.41 -6.04 14.15
CA ASN A 192 13.16 -7.33 14.81
C ASN A 192 11.75 -7.85 14.45
N GLU A 193 11.39 -9.05 14.90
CA GLU A 193 10.02 -9.56 14.73
C GLU A 193 8.97 -8.71 15.45
N GLN A 194 9.36 -8.07 16.55
CA GLN A 194 8.50 -7.22 17.36
C GLN A 194 8.52 -5.75 16.90
N VAL A 195 9.59 -5.28 16.25
CA VAL A 195 9.82 -3.86 15.98
C VAL A 195 10.00 -3.61 14.50
N GLN A 196 9.16 -2.75 13.95
CA GLN A 196 9.22 -2.27 12.57
C GLN A 196 9.23 -0.75 12.57
N VAL A 197 9.99 -0.15 11.67
CA VAL A 197 10.16 1.29 11.55
C VAL A 197 9.85 1.69 10.11
N GLY A 198 9.15 2.81 9.95
CA GLY A 198 8.78 3.38 8.67
C GLY A 198 9.14 4.85 8.65
N VAL A 199 9.69 5.32 7.55
CA VAL A 199 9.99 6.73 7.32
C VAL A 199 9.39 7.12 5.98
N GLU A 200 8.65 8.21 5.95
CA GLU A 200 7.96 8.71 4.79
C GLU A 200 8.35 10.17 4.57
N PHE A 201 8.70 10.51 3.34
CA PHE A 201 9.02 11.85 2.92
C PHE A 201 8.15 12.18 1.70
N GLU A 202 7.31 13.19 1.82
CA GLU A 202 6.44 13.64 0.76
C GLU A 202 6.78 15.10 0.44
N ALA A 203 7.06 15.39 -0.82
CA ALA A 203 7.36 16.70 -1.33
C ALA A 203 6.39 17.02 -2.46
N ASN A 204 5.57 18.05 -2.27
CA ASN A 204 4.59 18.47 -3.25
C ASN A 204 5.09 19.73 -3.96
N THR A 205 5.47 19.60 -5.23
CA THR A 205 6.03 20.71 -6.02
C THR A 205 5.01 21.81 -6.25
N ARG A 206 3.72 21.46 -6.37
CA ARG A 206 2.64 22.41 -6.66
C ARG A 206 2.30 23.27 -5.45
N LEU A 207 2.28 22.69 -4.25
CA LEU A 207 2.00 23.40 -3.00
C LEU A 207 3.27 23.95 -2.33
N GLN A 208 4.45 23.58 -2.84
CA GLN A 208 5.75 23.85 -2.22
C GLN A 208 5.80 23.41 -0.74
N ASP A 209 5.14 22.29 -0.45
CA ASP A 209 5.05 21.72 0.89
C ASP A 209 5.90 20.45 0.96
N THR A 210 6.57 20.24 2.09
CA THR A 210 7.41 19.08 2.33
C THR A 210 7.12 18.55 3.72
N THR A 211 6.68 17.30 3.79
CA THR A 211 6.36 16.61 5.04
C THR A 211 7.31 15.44 5.24
N PHE A 212 7.76 15.28 6.47
CA PHE A 212 8.63 14.18 6.86
C PHE A 212 8.04 13.50 8.07
N SER A 213 7.64 12.25 7.90
CA SER A 213 6.95 11.44 8.89
C SER A 213 7.78 10.23 9.28
N PHE A 214 7.96 10.05 10.58
CA PHE A 214 8.62 8.91 11.19
C PHE A 214 7.59 8.09 11.97
N GLY A 215 7.51 6.79 11.67
CA GLY A 215 6.59 5.85 12.28
C GLY A 215 7.31 4.65 12.86
N TYR A 216 6.75 4.09 13.93
CA TYR A 216 7.19 2.80 14.45
C TYR A 216 6.01 1.93 14.85
N HIS A 217 6.18 0.63 14.66
CA HIS A 217 5.19 -0.40 14.95
C HIS A 217 5.83 -1.45 15.85
N LEU A 218 5.30 -1.55 17.06
CA LEU A 218 5.76 -2.43 18.12
C LEU A 218 4.67 -3.45 18.41
N THR A 219 4.94 -4.73 18.12
CA THR A 219 4.05 -5.85 18.43
C THR A 219 4.59 -6.59 19.65
N LEU A 220 3.82 -6.61 20.74
CA LEU A 220 4.11 -7.36 21.96
C LEU A 220 3.21 -8.60 22.03
N PRO A 221 3.67 -9.77 21.53
CA PRO A 221 2.85 -10.99 21.52
C PRO A 221 2.51 -11.48 22.93
N GLN A 222 3.44 -11.36 23.89
CA GLN A 222 3.22 -11.77 25.29
C GLN A 222 2.06 -11.01 25.96
N ALA A 223 1.85 -9.75 25.56
CA ALA A 223 0.79 -8.92 26.08
C ALA A 223 -0.41 -8.83 25.12
N ASN A 224 -0.45 -9.55 23.99
CA ASN A 224 -1.50 -9.42 22.98
C ASN A 224 -1.79 -7.96 22.59
N MET A 225 -0.72 -7.17 22.46
CA MET A 225 -0.79 -5.73 22.34
C MET A 225 0.05 -5.25 21.15
N VAL A 226 -0.47 -4.28 20.43
CA VAL A 226 0.19 -3.63 19.30
C VAL A 226 0.21 -2.13 19.57
N PHE A 227 1.37 -1.52 19.45
CA PHE A 227 1.54 -0.09 19.61
C PHE A 227 2.10 0.49 18.31
N ARG A 228 1.51 1.58 17.83
CA ARG A 228 1.98 2.33 16.67
C ARG A 228 2.18 3.78 17.05
N GLY A 229 3.34 4.34 16.73
CA GLY A 229 3.65 5.75 16.96
C GLY A 229 4.00 6.46 15.65
N LEU A 230 3.73 7.76 15.61
CA LEU A 230 4.01 8.68 14.51
C LEU A 230 4.57 9.98 15.08
N VAL A 231 5.58 10.52 14.41
CA VAL A 231 6.07 11.89 14.59
C VAL A 231 6.26 12.49 13.21
N ASP A 232 5.66 13.65 12.95
CA ASP A 232 5.74 14.34 11.67
C ASP A 232 6.45 15.71 11.81
N SER A 233 7.01 16.22 10.73
CA SER A 233 7.72 17.51 10.66
C SER A 233 6.83 18.71 10.99
N ASN A 234 5.52 18.54 10.90
CA ASN A 234 4.52 19.52 11.30
C ASN A 234 4.28 19.61 12.81
N TRP A 235 5.18 19.03 13.62
CA TRP A 235 5.04 18.92 15.09
C TRP A 235 3.75 18.19 15.52
N CYS A 236 3.29 17.27 14.68
CA CYS A 236 2.23 16.34 15.00
C CYS A 236 2.84 15.06 15.58
N VAL A 237 2.38 14.67 16.77
CA VAL A 237 2.73 13.40 17.40
C VAL A 237 1.47 12.58 17.57
N GLY A 238 1.51 11.32 17.17
CA GLY A 238 0.38 10.40 17.21
C GLY A 238 0.77 9.05 17.78
N ALA A 239 -0.15 8.42 18.49
CA ALA A 239 0.01 7.05 18.96
C ALA A 239 -1.32 6.31 18.93
N VAL A 240 -1.28 5.04 18.57
CA VAL A 240 -2.41 4.10 18.66
C VAL A 240 -1.95 2.85 19.40
N LEU A 241 -2.71 2.47 20.41
CA LEU A 241 -2.52 1.26 21.20
C LEU A 241 -3.70 0.33 20.95
N GLU A 242 -3.44 -0.82 20.36
CA GLU A 242 -4.41 -1.90 20.19
C GLU A 242 -4.13 -3.03 21.17
N LYS A 243 -5.17 -3.51 21.84
CA LYS A 243 -5.11 -4.57 22.84
C LYS A 243 -6.20 -5.58 22.55
N LYS A 244 -5.78 -6.82 22.29
CA LYS A 244 -6.69 -7.97 22.19
C LYS A 244 -6.92 -8.54 23.59
N MET A 245 -8.17 -8.86 23.91
CA MET A 245 -8.57 -9.33 25.24
C MET A 245 -9.12 -10.76 25.22
N PRO A 246 -8.27 -11.80 25.20
CA PRO A 246 -8.73 -13.18 25.41
C PRO A 246 -9.42 -13.32 26.79
N PRO A 247 -10.48 -14.12 26.94
CA PRO A 247 -11.05 -15.09 26.01
C PRO A 247 -12.10 -14.53 25.02
N LEU A 248 -12.46 -13.25 25.12
CA LEU A 248 -13.46 -12.63 24.24
C LEU A 248 -12.79 -12.21 22.91
N PRO A 249 -13.46 -12.34 21.76
CA PRO A 249 -12.94 -11.87 20.47
C PRO A 249 -13.07 -10.34 20.33
N VAL A 250 -12.63 -9.60 21.36
CA VAL A 250 -12.71 -8.15 21.44
C VAL A 250 -11.31 -7.55 21.35
N THR A 251 -11.16 -6.58 20.46
CA THR A 251 -9.96 -5.75 20.32
C THR A 251 -10.33 -4.31 20.68
N LEU A 252 -9.65 -3.76 21.68
CA LEU A 252 -9.74 -2.35 22.05
C LEU A 252 -8.59 -1.61 21.39
N ALA A 253 -8.87 -0.53 20.68
CA ALA A 253 -7.85 0.42 20.23
C ALA A 253 -8.08 1.78 20.87
N LEU A 254 -6.99 2.42 21.29
CA LEU A 254 -6.96 3.77 21.85
C LEU A 254 -5.98 4.59 21.02
N GLY A 255 -6.41 5.73 20.49
CA GLY A 255 -5.57 6.60 19.69
C GLY A 255 -5.60 8.03 20.20
N ALA A 256 -4.45 8.68 20.14
CA ALA A 256 -4.28 10.07 20.51
C ALA A 256 -3.31 10.74 19.55
N PHE A 257 -3.71 11.92 19.06
CA PHE A 257 -2.97 12.73 18.10
C PHE A 257 -2.93 14.16 18.60
N LEU A 258 -1.73 14.69 18.79
CA LEU A 258 -1.47 16.03 19.28
C LEU A 258 -0.70 16.81 18.22
N ASN A 259 -1.25 17.94 17.79
CA ASN A 259 -0.52 18.92 16.99
C ASN A 259 -0.06 20.05 17.91
N HIS A 260 1.24 20.13 18.18
CA HIS A 260 1.81 21.14 19.07
C HIS A 260 1.75 22.55 18.50
N TRP A 261 1.87 22.71 17.17
CA TRP A 261 1.85 24.04 16.55
C TRP A 261 0.45 24.66 16.58
N ARG A 262 -0.57 23.87 16.29
CA ARG A 262 -1.97 24.31 16.25
C ARG A 262 -2.70 24.14 17.59
N ASN A 263 -2.04 23.58 18.61
CA ASN A 263 -2.62 23.24 19.91
C ASN A 263 -3.94 22.46 19.79
N ARG A 264 -4.00 21.50 18.85
CA ARG A 264 -5.18 20.63 18.67
C ARG A 264 -4.86 19.22 19.10
N PHE A 265 -5.67 18.71 20.01
CA PHE A 265 -5.62 17.33 20.49
C PHE A 265 -6.86 16.59 20.01
N HIS A 266 -6.65 15.45 19.35
CA HIS A 266 -7.71 14.54 18.93
C HIS A 266 -7.44 13.21 19.59
N CYS A 267 -8.44 12.66 20.26
CA CYS A 267 -8.39 11.31 20.76
C CYS A 267 -9.59 10.52 20.26
N GLY A 268 -9.38 9.23 20.10
CA GLY A 268 -10.42 8.30 19.73
C GLY A 268 -10.22 6.96 20.41
N PHE A 269 -11.30 6.22 20.54
CA PHE A 269 -11.24 4.82 20.92
C PHE A 269 -12.10 4.01 19.97
N SER A 270 -11.63 2.83 19.62
CA SER A 270 -12.40 1.89 18.83
C SER A 270 -12.49 0.53 19.51
N ILE A 271 -13.68 -0.07 19.43
CA ILE A 271 -13.92 -1.42 19.90
C ILE A 271 -14.28 -2.24 18.67
N THR A 272 -13.52 -3.29 18.43
CA THR A 272 -13.82 -4.26 17.37
C THR A 272 -14.18 -5.59 18.01
N VAL A 273 -15.37 -6.08 17.70
CA VAL A 273 -15.87 -7.39 18.09
C VAL A 273 -15.90 -8.26 16.83
N GLY A 274 -15.21 -9.39 16.87
CA GLY A 274 -15.16 -10.37 15.77
C GLY A 274 -15.81 -11.70 16.12
#